data_AF-A0A3A8F0W0-F1
#
_entry.id   AF-A0A3A8F0W0-F1
#
_cell.length_a   1.000
_cell.length_b   1.000
_cell.length_c   1.000
_cell.angle_alpha   90.00
_cell.angle_beta   90.00
_cell.angle_gamma   90.00
#
_symmetry.space_group_name_H-M   'P 1'
#
loop_
_entity.id
_entity.type
_entity.pdbx_description
1 polymer ?
#
loop_
_entity_poly.entity_id
_entity_poly.type
_entity_poly.pdbx_seq_one_letter_code
_entity_poly.pdbx_strand_id
1 'polypeptide(L)' 'MATPMLHWVLDPICGWSYGALPLINAVEAAFPDLQRLHFGGLYSEDHQPQITAAMRTQILHYDEQIHQLTGVV' A
#
# COMPACT_ATOMS: atom_id res chain seq x y z
N MET A 1 21.44 14.50 17.60
CA MET A 1 20.01 14.21 17.36
C MET A 1 19.93 13.31 16.13
N ALA A 2 19.12 12.26 16.15
CA ALA A 2 18.98 11.38 14.99
C ALA A 2 18.12 12.04 13.90
N THR A 3 18.47 11.82 12.64
CA THR A 3 17.65 12.24 11.50
C THR A 3 16.33 11.45 11.51
N PRO A 4 15.16 12.10 11.39
CA PRO A 4 13.89 11.37 11.30
C PRO A 4 13.85 10.51 10.03
N MET A 5 13.28 9.32 10.16
CA MET A 5 13.12 8.32 9.10
C MET A 5 11.63 8.14 8.80
N LEU A 6 11.24 8.08 7.53
CA LEU A 6 9.87 7.74 7.14
C LEU A 6 9.70 6.21 7.11
N HIS A 7 8.73 5.70 7.84
CA HIS A 7 8.42 4.27 7.85
C HIS A 7 7.09 4.03 7.13
N TRP A 8 7.15 3.33 6.00
CA TRP A 8 5.97 2.88 5.28
C TRP A 8 5.60 1.47 5.76
N VAL A 9 4.36 1.29 6.22
CA VAL A 9 3.81 -0.04 6.51
C VAL A 9 2.81 -0.36 5.40
N LEU A 10 3.19 -1.30 4.55
CA LEU A 10 2.51 -1.60 3.29
C LEU A 10 2.17 -3.07 3.22
N ASP A 11 1.31 -3.45 2.29
CA ASP A 11 1.08 -4.85 1.99
C ASP A 11 0.91 -5.08 0.48
N PRO A 12 1.56 -6.11 -0.11
CA PRO A 12 1.43 -6.40 -1.54
C PRO A 12 0.01 -6.75 -1.99
N ILE A 13 -0.91 -7.12 -1.11
CA ILE A 13 -2.30 -7.38 -1.50
C ILE A 13 -3.26 -6.24 -1.12
N CYS A 14 -2.72 -5.12 -0.66
CA CYS A 14 -3.48 -3.90 -0.41
C CYS A 14 -3.42 -2.96 -1.62
N GLY A 15 -4.54 -2.77 -2.32
CA GLY A 15 -4.65 -1.85 -3.47
C GLY A 15 -4.11 -0.45 -3.17
N TRP A 16 -4.38 0.10 -1.99
CA TRP A 16 -3.88 1.43 -1.61
C TRP A 16 -2.37 1.50 -1.39
N SER A 17 -1.73 0.37 -1.06
CA SER A 17 -0.26 0.31 -1.03
C SER A 17 0.33 0.50 -2.43
N TYR A 18 -0.33 -0.04 -3.47
CA TYR A 18 0.02 0.22 -4.86
C TYR A 18 -0.30 1.66 -5.27
N GLY A 19 -1.47 2.18 -4.89
CA GLY A 19 -1.83 3.58 -5.15
C GLY A 19 -0.84 4.59 -4.55
N ALA A 20 -0.16 4.25 -3.46
CA ALA A 20 0.87 5.06 -2.83
C ALA A 20 2.27 4.95 -3.49
N LEU A 21 2.48 4.02 -4.42
CA LEU A 21 3.78 3.79 -5.05
C LEU A 21 4.41 5.05 -5.67
N PRO A 22 3.66 5.95 -6.35
CA PRO A 22 4.22 7.21 -6.84
C PRO A 22 4.81 8.09 -5.72
N LEU A 23 4.19 8.08 -4.53
CA LEU A 23 4.69 8.85 -3.37
C LEU A 23 5.97 8.24 -2.81
N ILE A 24 6.04 6.91 -2.72
CA ILE A 24 7.24 6.18 -2.26
C ILE A 24 8.42 6.49 -3.20
N ASN A 25 8.18 6.48 -4.51
CA ASN A 25 9.19 6.80 -5.51
C ASN A 25 9.63 8.27 -5.43
N ALA A 26 8.68 9.19 -5.20
CA ALA A 26 9.00 10.61 -5.06
C ALA A 26 9.83 10.88 -3.80
N VAL A 27 9.54 10.20 -2.68
CA VAL A 27 10.35 10.31 -1.46
C VAL A 27 11.74 9.76 -1.68
N GLU A 28 11.90 8.59 -2.31
CA GLU A 28 13.22 8.03 -2.62
C GLU A 28 14.07 8.99 -3.45
N ALA A 29 13.46 9.63 -4.46
CA ALA A 29 14.15 10.57 -5.33
C ALA A 29 14.53 11.88 -4.62
N ALA A 30 13.66 12.40 -3.75
CA ALA A 30 13.87 13.68 -3.06
C ALA A 30 14.72 13.55 -1.79
N PHE A 31 14.64 12.40 -1.11
CA PHE A 31 15.22 12.14 0.20
C PHE A 31 15.87 10.74 0.25
N PRO A 32 17.01 10.54 -0.44
CA PRO A 32 17.70 9.26 -0.46
C PRO A 32 18.02 8.77 0.96
N ASP A 33 17.88 7.46 1.19
CA ASP A 33 18.17 6.79 2.47
C ASP A 33 17.34 7.27 3.69
N LEU A 34 16.27 8.06 3.49
CA LEU A 34 15.40 8.56 4.57
C LEU A 34 14.03 7.88 4.65
N GLN A 35 13.85 6.74 3.99
CA GLN A 35 12.67 5.91 4.14
C GLN A 35 12.98 4.42 4.33
N ARG A 36 12.07 3.71 5.00
CA ARG A 36 12.07 2.24 5.09
C ARG A 36 10.69 1.66 4.83
N LEU A 37 10.66 0.57 4.07
CA LEU A 37 9.44 -0.18 3.76
C LEU A 37 9.33 -1.39 4.69
N HIS A 38 8.13 -1.61 5.23
CA HIS A 38 7.77 -2.74 6.09
C HIS A 38 6.54 -3.42 5.50
N PHE A 39 6.56 -4.75 5.43
CA PHE A 39 5.40 -5.52 4.98
C PHE A 39 4.53 -5.92 6.18
N GLY A 40 3.29 -5.45 6.19
CA GLY A 40 2.36 -5.57 7.32
C GLY A 40 1.65 -6.91 7.43
N GLY A 41 1.56 -7.69 6.35
CA GLY A 41 0.93 -9.01 6.37
C GLY A 41 -0.59 -8.94 6.51
N LEU A 42 -1.26 -8.18 5.64
CA LEU A 42 -2.69 -7.83 5.68
C LEU A 42 -3.59 -9.04 5.98
N TYR A 43 -3.34 -10.18 5.31
CA TYR A 43 -4.05 -11.45 5.53
C TYR A 43 -3.12 -12.59 5.95
N SER A 44 -2.27 -12.35 6.95
CA SER A 44 -1.33 -13.35 7.48
C SER A 44 -1.86 -14.07 8.72
N GLU A 45 -1.28 -15.24 9.01
CA GLU A 45 -1.56 -16.06 10.20
C GLU A 45 -3.07 -16.34 10.35
N ASP A 46 -3.61 -16.15 11.56
CA ASP A 46 -5.02 -16.38 11.88
C ASP A 46 -5.96 -15.33 11.25
N HIS A 47 -5.43 -14.33 10.53
CA HIS A 47 -6.20 -13.23 9.94
C HIS A 47 -6.45 -13.42 8.45
N GLN A 48 -6.97 -14.59 8.05
CA GLN A 48 -7.27 -14.91 6.65
C GLN A 48 -8.79 -14.83 6.38
N PRO A 49 -9.30 -13.68 5.89
CA PRO A 49 -10.72 -13.56 5.58
C PRO A 49 -11.10 -14.48 4.42
N GLN A 50 -12.31 -15.05 4.48
CA GLN A 50 -12.87 -15.75 3.33
C GLN A 50 -13.20 -14.75 2.22
N ILE A 51 -12.68 -15.00 1.02
CA ILE A 51 -12.99 -14.19 -0.15
C ILE A 51 -14.42 -14.50 -0.63
N THR A 52 -15.39 -13.78 -0.06
CA THR A 52 -16.78 -13.83 -0.46
C THR A 52 -17.04 -12.98 -1.71
N ALA A 53 -18.18 -13.19 -2.38
CA ALA A 53 -18.58 -12.35 -3.50
C ALA A 53 -18.71 -10.86 -3.11
N ALA A 54 -19.22 -10.57 -1.91
CA ALA A 54 -19.33 -9.19 -1.40
C ALA A 54 -17.97 -8.54 -1.20
N MET A 55 -17.02 -9.26 -0.59
CA MET A 55 -15.65 -8.79 -0.41
C MET A 55 -14.98 -8.54 -1.77
N ARG A 56 -15.16 -9.45 -2.73
CA ARG A 56 -14.64 -9.27 -4.10
C ARG A 56 -15.18 -7.99 -4.74
N THR A 57 -16.48 -7.72 -4.63
CA THR A 57 -17.08 -6.48 -5.18
C THR A 57 -16.47 -5.23 -4.55
N GLN A 58 -16.23 -5.26 -3.24
CA GLN A 58 -15.62 -4.13 -2.54
C GLN A 58 -14.15 -3.91 -2.93
N ILE A 59 -13.37 -4.98 -3.11
CA ILE A 59 -11.99 -4.91 -3.60
C ILE A 59 -11.97 -4.25 -4.99
N LEU A 60 -12.81 -4.72 -5.92
CA LEU A 60 -12.89 -4.15 -7.26
C LEU A 60 -13.30 -2.68 -7.26
N HIS A 61 -14.20 -2.28 -6.36
CA HIS A 61 -14.57 -0.88 -6.19
C HIS A 61 -13.39 -0.02 -5.74
N TYR A 62 -12.55 -0.52 -4.82
CA TYR A 62 -11.34 0.19 -4.42
C TYR A 62 -10.32 0.27 -5.55
N ASP A 63 -10.13 -0.81 -6.32
CA ASP A 63 -9.22 -0.80 -7.47
C ASP A 63 -9.62 0.28 -8.48
N GLU A 64 -10.93 0.42 -8.79
CA GLU A 64 -11.44 1.50 -9.63
C GLU A 64 -11.14 2.89 -9.07
N GLN A 65 -11.33 3.10 -7.76
CA GLN A 65 -11.04 4.38 -7.11
C GLN A 65 -9.55 4.71 -7.11
N ILE A 66 -8.70 3.73 -6.81
CA ILE A 66 -7.24 3.86 -6.83
C ILE A 66 -6.80 4.26 -8.24
N HIS A 67 -7.32 3.60 -9.26
CA HIS A 67 -7.03 3.93 -10.64
C HIS A 67 -7.43 5.36 -11.00
N GLN A 68 -8.64 5.77 -10.63
CA GLN A 68 -9.13 7.13 -10.91
C GLN A 68 -8.28 8.21 -10.22
N LEU A 69 -7.80 7.96 -9.01
CA LEU A 69 -7.07 8.97 -8.21
C LEU A 69 -5.57 9.00 -8.51
N THR A 70 -4.98 7.85 -8.82
CA THR A 70 -3.51 7.68 -8.86
C THR A 70 -2.99 7.31 -10.24
N GLY A 71 -3.86 6.83 -11.14
CA GLY A 71 -3.47 6.26 -12.44
C GLY A 71 -2.77 4.89 -12.35
N VAL A 72 -2.56 4.37 -11.14
CA VAL A 72 -2.02 3.03 -10.90
C VAL A 72 -3.13 1.98 -11.14
N VAL A 73 -2.76 0.81 -11.66
CA VAL A 73 -3.70 -0.29 -11.97
C VAL A 73 -3.78 -1.25 -10.81
#